data_AF-A0A370FFX8-F1
#
_entry.id   AF-A0A370FFX8-F1
#
_cell.length_a   1.000
_cell.length_b   1.000
_cell.length_c   1.000
_cell.angle_alpha   90.00
_cell.angle_beta   90.00
_cell.angle_gamma   90.00
#
_symmetry.space_group_name_H-M   'P 1'
#
loop_
_entity.id
_entity.type
_entity.pdbx_description
1 polymer ?
#
loop_
_entity_poly.entity_id
_entity_poly.type
_entity_poly.pdbx_seq_one_letter_code
_entity_poly.pdbx_strand_id
1 'polypeptide(L)'
;MTIDGTQDRWSRHERRALLVLRVSIGVFTYGTVVHILQILSAPADPYPTVPTWLAVFFTSLVVLDPMCAILLWWRHRAGVVIGAAVLSLDAIANAYANYFLDNASGLTIGRVAPVPIALLALLLAYCGRVHWSRLA
;
A
#
# COMPACT_ATOMS: atom_id res chain seq x y z
N MET A 1 -40.35 3.93 -18.82
CA MET A 1 -39.23 2.97 -19.01
C MET A 1 -37.94 3.78 -18.89
N THR A 2 -37.39 3.86 -17.68
CA THR A 2 -36.20 4.68 -17.34
C THR A 2 -35.49 3.98 -16.18
N ILE A 3 -34.77 2.90 -16.50
CA ILE A 3 -33.95 2.10 -15.54
C ILE A 3 -32.45 2.23 -15.88
N ASP A 4 -32.05 3.18 -16.74
CA ASP A 4 -30.69 3.17 -17.32
C ASP A 4 -29.63 3.90 -16.47
N GLY A 5 -29.97 5.04 -15.86
CA GLY A 5 -28.98 5.89 -15.19
C GLY A 5 -28.47 5.40 -13.83
N THR A 6 -29.23 4.55 -13.13
CA THR A 6 -28.82 4.00 -11.83
C THR A 6 -27.88 2.81 -12.03
N GLN A 7 -28.24 1.86 -12.89
CA GLN A 7 -27.46 0.68 -13.26
C GLN A 7 -26.03 1.03 -13.71
N ASP A 8 -25.90 1.99 -14.61
CA ASP A 8 -24.60 2.42 -15.13
C ASP A 8 -23.71 3.04 -14.03
N ARG A 9 -24.27 3.91 -13.18
CA ARG A 9 -23.54 4.47 -12.03
C ARG A 9 -23.02 3.38 -11.09
N TRP A 10 -23.84 2.38 -10.78
CA TRP A 10 -23.45 1.25 -9.93
C TRP A 10 -22.28 0.45 -10.52
N SER A 11 -22.33 0.14 -11.82
CA SER A 11 -21.27 -0.59 -12.51
C SER A 11 -19.92 0.13 -12.46
N ARG A 12 -19.93 1.48 -12.50
CA ARG A 12 -18.72 2.29 -12.40
C ARG A 12 -18.11 2.25 -11.00
N HIS A 13 -18.91 2.23 -9.95
CA HIS A 13 -18.43 2.13 -8.57
C HIS A 13 -17.74 0.79 -8.32
N GLU A 14 -18.31 -0.31 -8.80
CA GLU A 14 -17.70 -1.65 -8.71
C GLU A 14 -16.38 -1.74 -9.49
N ARG A 15 -16.34 -1.21 -10.71
CA ARG A 15 -15.09 -1.13 -11.51
C ARG A 15 -14.00 -0.32 -10.80
N ARG A 16 -14.37 0.79 -10.15
CA ARG A 16 -13.42 1.60 -9.36
C ARG A 16 -12.89 0.84 -8.14
N ALA A 17 -13.75 0.14 -7.41
CA ALA A 17 -13.32 -0.68 -6.27
C ALA A 17 -12.36 -1.79 -6.71
N LEU A 18 -12.66 -2.48 -7.82
CA LEU A 18 -11.78 -3.49 -8.40
C LEU A 18 -10.45 -2.90 -8.88
N LEU A 19 -10.46 -1.68 -9.44
CA LEU A 19 -9.25 -0.98 -9.83
C LEU A 19 -8.38 -0.68 -8.61
N VAL A 20 -8.95 -0.13 -7.53
CA VAL A 20 -8.24 0.13 -6.27
C VAL A 20 -7.61 -1.16 -5.74
N LEU A 21 -8.36 -2.27 -5.76
CA LEU A 21 -7.86 -3.58 -5.32
C LEU A 21 -6.66 -4.04 -6.15
N ARG A 22 -6.77 -3.97 -7.49
CA ARG A 22 -5.70 -4.36 -8.42
C ARG A 22 -4.46 -3.48 -8.29
N VAL A 23 -4.64 -2.17 -8.15
CA VAL A 23 -3.55 -1.23 -7.92
C VAL A 23 -2.87 -1.53 -6.59
N SER A 24 -3.63 -1.82 -5.53
CA SER A 24 -3.07 -2.20 -4.23
C SER A 24 -2.24 -3.48 -4.31
N ILE A 25 -2.73 -4.51 -4.99
CA ILE A 25 -1.99 -5.76 -5.25
C ILE A 25 -0.68 -5.47 -6.02
N GLY A 26 -0.75 -4.60 -7.03
CA GLY A 26 0.43 -4.18 -7.79
C GLY A 26 1.46 -3.46 -6.92
N VAL A 27 1.01 -2.54 -6.06
CA VAL A 27 1.88 -1.79 -5.14
C VAL A 27 2.53 -2.71 -4.11
N PHE A 28 1.79 -3.65 -3.51
CA PHE A 28 2.40 -4.64 -2.60
C PHE A 28 3.41 -5.53 -3.31
N THR A 29 3.08 -6.04 -4.49
CA THR A 29 4.01 -6.85 -5.28
C THR A 29 5.29 -6.07 -5.60
N TYR A 30 5.15 -4.80 -5.99
CA TYR A 30 6.29 -3.93 -6.27
C TYR A 30 7.11 -3.63 -5.01
N GLY A 31 6.46 -3.29 -3.90
CA GLY A 31 7.11 -3.08 -2.60
C GLY A 31 7.92 -4.29 -2.15
N THR A 32 7.36 -5.49 -2.27
CA THR A 32 8.06 -6.75 -2.01
C THR A 32 9.38 -6.84 -2.78
N VAL A 33 9.35 -6.56 -4.08
CA VAL A 33 10.54 -6.59 -4.95
C VAL A 33 11.55 -5.55 -4.49
N VAL A 34 11.11 -4.33 -4.20
CA VAL A 34 11.99 -3.26 -3.71
C VAL A 34 12.67 -3.65 -2.39
N HIS A 35 11.91 -4.16 -1.41
CA HIS A 35 12.46 -4.56 -0.11
C HIS A 35 13.42 -5.75 -0.21
N ILE A 36 13.13 -6.73 -1.08
CA ILE A 36 14.07 -7.81 -1.38
C ILE A 36 15.37 -7.25 -1.96
N LEU A 37 15.28 -6.37 -2.97
CA LEU A 37 16.45 -5.78 -3.60
C LEU A 37 17.29 -4.94 -2.62
N GLN A 38 16.64 -4.22 -1.70
CA GLN A 38 17.33 -3.48 -0.63
C GLN A 38 18.14 -4.41 0.28
N ILE A 39 17.53 -5.50 0.74
CA ILE A 39 18.21 -6.51 1.56
C ILE A 39 19.38 -7.17 0.80
N LEU A 40 19.17 -7.52 -0.46
CA LEU A 40 20.21 -8.17 -1.27
C LEU A 40 21.37 -7.22 -1.63
N SER A 41 21.10 -5.92 -1.75
CA SER A 41 22.13 -4.93 -2.11
C SER A 41 23.08 -4.60 -0.96
N ALA A 42 22.63 -4.78 0.29
CA ALA A 42 23.45 -4.58 1.49
C ALA A 42 23.12 -5.62 2.58
N PRO A 43 23.57 -6.89 2.44
CA PRO A 43 23.13 -7.98 3.30
C PRO A 43 23.51 -7.84 4.78
N ALA A 44 24.60 -7.13 5.07
CA ALA A 44 25.08 -6.90 6.44
C ALA A 44 24.26 -5.83 7.17
N ASP A 45 23.80 -4.81 6.43
CA ASP A 45 23.02 -3.71 6.95
C ASP A 45 22.20 -3.07 5.81
N PRO A 46 20.98 -3.56 5.55
CA PRO A 46 20.14 -3.06 4.47
C PRO A 46 19.72 -1.60 4.64
N TYR A 47 19.75 -1.08 5.88
CA TYR A 47 19.26 0.25 6.23
C TYR A 47 20.20 0.95 7.23
N PRO A 48 21.42 1.32 6.81
CA PRO A 48 22.48 1.74 7.74
C PRO A 48 22.25 3.08 8.42
N THR A 49 21.31 3.88 7.91
CA THR A 49 20.99 5.21 8.42
C THR A 49 19.66 5.27 9.17
N VAL A 50 18.96 4.14 9.33
CA VAL A 50 17.65 4.10 10.01
C VAL A 50 17.75 3.42 11.38
N PRO A 51 16.97 3.87 12.37
CA PRO A 51 16.87 3.18 13.66
C PRO A 51 16.42 1.72 13.51
N THR A 52 16.90 0.85 14.40
CA THR A 52 16.65 -0.61 14.34
C THR A 52 15.17 -0.97 14.22
N TRP A 53 14.27 -0.27 14.92
CA TRP A 53 12.84 -0.55 14.85
C TRP A 53 12.26 -0.31 13.44
N LEU A 54 12.77 0.68 12.72
CA LEU A 54 12.34 1.04 11.37
C LEU A 54 12.94 0.07 10.35
N ALA A 55 14.19 -0.35 10.54
CA ALA A 55 14.80 -1.41 9.76
C ALA A 55 14.02 -2.73 9.89
N VAL A 56 13.66 -3.13 11.11
CA VAL A 56 12.82 -4.32 11.36
C VAL A 56 11.48 -4.20 10.65
N PHE A 57 10.85 -3.03 10.71
CA PHE A 57 9.61 -2.78 9.99
C PHE A 57 9.79 -2.96 8.47
N PHE A 58 10.76 -2.29 7.84
CA PHE A 58 11.00 -2.42 6.40
C PHE A 58 11.38 -3.85 5.98
N THR A 59 12.17 -4.57 6.78
CA THR A 59 12.45 -5.98 6.53
C THR A 59 11.19 -6.84 6.61
N SER A 60 10.27 -6.55 7.54
CA SER A 60 9.02 -7.29 7.67
C SER A 60 8.09 -7.13 6.46
N LEU A 61 8.22 -6.04 5.68
CA LEU A 61 7.43 -5.81 4.48
C LEU A 61 7.66 -6.88 3.39
N VAL A 62 8.83 -7.53 3.38
CA VAL A 62 9.09 -8.71 2.50
C VAL A 62 8.07 -9.83 2.72
N VAL A 63 7.50 -9.93 3.93
CA VAL A 63 6.46 -10.91 4.26
C VAL A 63 5.07 -10.29 4.24
N LEU A 64 4.91 -9.08 4.79
CA LEU A 64 3.61 -8.43 4.90
C LEU A 64 3.03 -8.07 3.54
N ASP A 65 3.85 -7.59 2.61
CA ASP A 65 3.40 -7.20 1.27
C ASP A 65 2.83 -8.37 0.46
N PRO A 66 3.54 -9.51 0.26
CA PRO A 66 2.97 -10.63 -0.48
C PRO A 66 1.76 -11.23 0.24
N MET A 67 1.74 -11.24 1.57
CA MET A 67 0.57 -11.65 2.34
C MET A 67 -0.64 -10.74 2.04
N CYS A 68 -0.47 -9.42 2.05
CA CYS A 68 -1.53 -8.48 1.72
C CYS A 68 -1.99 -8.63 0.26
N ALA A 69 -1.04 -8.79 -0.68
CA ALA A 69 -1.33 -9.02 -2.08
C ALA A 69 -2.18 -10.29 -2.28
N ILE A 70 -1.82 -11.40 -1.63
CA ILE A 70 -2.56 -12.68 -1.69
C ILE A 70 -3.94 -12.54 -1.07
N LEU A 71 -4.05 -11.94 0.12
CA LEU A 71 -5.34 -11.74 0.77
C LEU A 71 -6.27 -10.87 -0.10
N LEU A 72 -5.76 -9.79 -0.71
CA LEU A 72 -6.52 -8.95 -1.61
C LEU A 72 -6.87 -9.67 -2.92
N TRP A 73 -5.97 -10.50 -3.45
CA TRP A 73 -6.20 -11.32 -4.64
C TRP A 73 -7.37 -12.29 -4.44
N TRP A 74 -7.43 -12.94 -3.27
CA TRP A 74 -8.57 -13.77 -2.86
C TRP A 74 -9.78 -12.98 -2.37
N ARG A 75 -9.71 -11.64 -2.44
CA ARG A 75 -10.74 -10.72 -1.95
C ARG A 75 -11.13 -10.96 -0.50
N HIS A 76 -10.17 -11.44 0.29
CA HIS A 76 -10.37 -11.72 1.69
C HIS A 76 -10.55 -10.43 2.47
N ARG A 77 -11.51 -10.47 3.39
CA ARG A 77 -11.91 -9.36 4.24
C ARG A 77 -10.73 -8.76 5.02
N ALA A 78 -9.94 -9.64 5.63
CA ALA A 78 -8.74 -9.25 6.36
C ALA A 78 -7.70 -8.55 5.45
N GLY A 79 -7.65 -8.87 4.15
CA GLY A 79 -6.73 -8.24 3.20
C GLY A 79 -6.97 -6.74 3.03
N VAL A 80 -8.22 -6.29 3.06
CA VAL A 80 -8.54 -4.86 2.95
C VAL A 80 -8.13 -4.10 4.21
N VAL A 81 -8.41 -4.66 5.39
CA VAL A 81 -8.09 -4.04 6.68
C VAL A 81 -6.58 -4.02 6.91
N ILE A 82 -5.93 -5.19 6.81
CA ILE A 82 -4.49 -5.33 7.01
C ILE A 82 -3.75 -4.57 5.90
N GLY A 83 -4.19 -4.66 4.65
CA GLY A 83 -3.56 -3.93 3.54
C GLY A 83 -3.62 -2.41 3.71
N ALA A 84 -4.77 -1.85 4.13
CA ALA A 84 -4.85 -0.42 4.42
C ALA A 84 -3.93 -0.01 5.59
N ALA A 85 -3.82 -0.86 6.63
CA ALA A 85 -2.91 -0.62 7.74
C ALA A 85 -1.43 -0.65 7.30
N VAL A 86 -1.03 -1.67 6.53
CA VAL A 86 0.35 -1.81 6.03
C VAL A 86 0.73 -0.63 5.12
N LEU A 87 -0.12 -0.25 4.15
CA LEU A 87 0.15 0.92 3.30
C LEU A 87 0.27 2.22 4.11
N SER A 88 -0.56 2.38 5.14
CA SER A 88 -0.50 3.57 6.01
C SER A 88 0.80 3.62 6.80
N LEU A 89 1.19 2.49 7.42
CA LEU A 89 2.43 2.38 8.17
C LEU A 89 3.65 2.57 7.28
N ASP A 90 3.64 2.01 6.07
CA ASP A 90 4.71 2.17 5.09
C ASP A 90 4.87 3.63 4.63
N ALA A 91 3.77 4.31 4.35
CA ALA A 91 3.80 5.74 4.03
C ALA A 91 4.36 6.58 5.19
N ILE A 92 3.95 6.29 6.44
CA ILE A 92 4.46 6.99 7.63
C ILE A 92 5.94 6.70 7.85
N ALA A 93 6.36 5.45 7.73
CA ALA A 93 7.74 5.00 7.87
C ALA A 93 8.66 5.69 6.84
N ASN A 94 8.24 5.71 5.57
CA ASN A 94 8.98 6.39 4.51
C ASN A 94 8.99 7.92 4.71
N ALA A 95 7.87 8.53 5.09
CA ALA A 95 7.84 9.95 5.40
C ALA A 95 8.77 10.28 6.57
N TYR A 96 8.76 9.47 7.63
CA TYR A 96 9.65 9.64 8.77
C TYR A 96 11.13 9.57 8.35
N ALA A 97 11.51 8.54 7.61
CA ALA A 97 12.87 8.39 7.10
C ALA A 97 13.30 9.60 6.24
N ASN A 98 12.46 10.06 5.32
CA ASN A 98 12.82 11.11 4.36
C ASN A 98 12.72 12.55 4.91
N TYR A 99 11.89 12.80 5.93
CA TYR A 99 11.74 14.12 6.52
C TYR A 99 12.58 14.33 7.78
N PHE A 100 12.84 13.27 8.56
CA PHE A 100 13.50 13.40 9.86
C PHE A 100 14.89 12.76 9.94
N LEU A 101 15.20 11.77 9.09
CA LEU A 101 16.50 11.08 9.11
C LEU A 101 17.38 11.47 7.92
N ASP A 102 16.79 11.73 6.76
CA ASP A 102 17.50 12.19 5.58
C ASP A 102 17.83 13.70 5.67
N ASN A 103 19.12 14.02 5.59
CA ASN A 103 19.66 15.38 5.65
C ASN A 103 19.52 16.15 4.33
N ALA A 104 18.95 15.53 3.28
CA ALA A 104 18.70 16.22 2.01
C ALA A 104 17.85 17.49 2.19
N SER A 105 18.26 18.58 1.54
CA SER A 105 17.50 19.84 1.53
C SER A 105 16.41 19.84 0.46
N GLY A 106 15.27 20.48 0.72
CA GLY A 106 14.24 20.74 -0.28
C GLY A 106 13.27 19.59 -0.57
N LEU A 107 12.55 19.64 -1.69
CA LEU A 107 11.58 18.62 -2.07
C LEU A 107 12.29 17.51 -2.86
N THR A 108 12.42 16.33 -2.27
CA THR A 108 13.02 15.14 -2.91
C THR A 108 11.93 14.15 -3.33
N ILE A 109 12.28 13.23 -4.24
CA ILE A 109 11.37 12.13 -4.64
C ILE A 109 10.94 11.33 -3.41
N GLY A 110 11.86 11.03 -2.49
CA GLY A 110 11.57 10.28 -1.27
C GLY A 110 10.61 11.00 -0.30
N ARG A 111 10.55 12.33 -0.34
CA ARG A 111 9.56 13.11 0.44
C ARG A 111 8.17 13.12 -0.18
N VAL A 112 8.07 12.97 -1.51
CA VAL A 112 6.80 12.98 -2.24
C VAL A 112 6.23 11.57 -2.42
N ALA A 113 7.08 10.56 -2.56
CA ALA A 113 6.69 9.17 -2.80
C ALA A 113 5.70 8.56 -1.78
N PRO A 114 5.71 8.93 -0.48
CA PRO A 114 4.73 8.42 0.48
C PRO A 114 3.29 8.88 0.21
N VAL A 115 3.10 10.02 -0.48
CA VAL A 115 1.77 10.61 -0.74
C VAL A 115 0.86 9.67 -1.52
N PRO A 116 1.23 9.14 -2.70
CA PRO A 116 0.39 8.19 -3.42
C PRO A 116 0.11 6.90 -2.64
N ILE A 117 1.05 6.44 -1.81
CA ILE A 117 0.86 5.25 -0.95
C ILE A 117 -0.22 5.53 0.10
N ALA A 118 -0.15 6.68 0.78
CA ALA A 118 -1.15 7.10 1.75
C ALA A 118 -2.55 7.28 1.12
N LEU A 119 -2.62 7.89 -0.07
CA LEU A 119 -3.88 8.03 -0.80
C LEU A 119 -4.48 6.65 -1.15
N LEU A 120 -3.64 5.71 -1.57
CA LEU A 120 -4.09 4.35 -1.87
C LEU A 120 -4.60 3.64 -0.61
N ALA A 121 -3.95 3.82 0.53
CA ALA A 121 -4.42 3.28 1.82
C ALA A 121 -5.83 3.77 2.16
N LEU A 122 -6.07 5.08 2.02
CA LEU A 122 -7.37 5.69 2.27
C LEU A 122 -8.44 5.19 1.29
N LEU A 123 -8.11 5.09 0.01
CA LEU A 123 -9.01 4.57 -1.02
C LEU A 123 -9.36 3.10 -0.77
N LEU A 124 -8.38 2.28 -0.39
CA LEU A 124 -8.58 0.88 -0.06
C LEU A 124 -9.50 0.71 1.15
N ALA A 125 -9.26 1.47 2.22
CA ALA A 125 -10.13 1.49 3.41
C ALA A 125 -11.56 1.94 3.07
N TYR A 126 -11.70 3.00 2.26
CA TYR A 126 -13.00 3.50 1.82
C TYR A 126 -13.76 2.47 0.97
N CYS A 127 -13.11 1.88 -0.04
CA CYS A 127 -13.71 0.84 -0.88
C CYS A 127 -14.14 -0.37 -0.06
N GLY A 128 -13.33 -0.79 0.92
CA GLY A 128 -13.64 -1.84 1.88
C GLY A 128 -14.93 -1.58 2.65
N ARG A 129 -15.09 -0.37 3.18
CA ARG A 129 -16.27 0.02 3.95
C ARG A 129 -17.55 0.03 3.10
N VAL A 130 -17.46 0.49 1.85
CA VAL A 130 -18.65 0.77 1.02
C VAL A 130 -19.11 -0.43 0.19
N HIS A 131 -18.19 -1.30 -0.28
CA HIS A 131 -18.50 -2.35 -1.28
C HIS A 131 -18.36 -3.78 -0.75
N TRP A 132 -18.26 -3.93 0.57
CA TRP A 132 -17.92 -5.19 1.23
C TRP A 132 -18.76 -6.40 0.84
N SER A 133 -20.08 -6.23 0.71
CA SER A 133 -21.00 -7.33 0.41
C SER A 133 -20.93 -7.83 -1.03
N ARG A 134 -20.12 -7.19 -1.89
CA ARG A 134 -20.03 -7.49 -3.33
C ARG A 134 -18.62 -7.84 -3.80
N LEU A 135 -17.63 -7.71 -2.92
CA LEU A 135 -16.26 -8.11 -3.19
C LEU A 135 -15.98 -9.55 -2.76
N ALA A 136 -16.81 -10.14 -1.89
CA ALA A 136 -16.80 -11.57 -1.56
C ALA A 136 -17.72 -12.34 -2.50
#